data_AF-A0A9C6U3Q1-F1
#
_entry.id   AF-A0A9C6U3Q1-F1
#
_cell.length_a   1.000
_cell.length_b   1.000
_cell.length_c   1.000
_cell.angle_alpha   90.00
_cell.angle_beta   90.00
_cell.angle_gamma   90.00
#
_symmetry.space_group_name_H-M   'P 1'
#
loop_
_entity.id
_entity.type
_entity.pdbx_description
1 polymer ?
#
loop_
_entity_poly.entity_id
_entity_poly.type
_entity_poly.pdbx_seq_one_letter_code
_entity_poly.pdbx_strand_id
1 'polypeptide(L)'
;MRKVDRALLQHLTCFLQDFKSETKILEGNSLTQPTMPYVLLAATSLRDHCEPADGDCRQIEVARGRCLGFLNDKFKPSMKAKVATFLWPDFKELVMLPQEERDEVQARVRALIAEPDEAAAAAAEDAPDADGPPSPKAPRLDLASRYNKYRVQAPPAAAQDEVEKYLRMSVSVPADQLLAWWKLMVSTKFIHPTLRVYA
;
A
#
# COMPACT_ATOMS: atom_id res chain seq x y z
N MET A 1 1.77 43.25 27.15
CA MET A 1 2.42 42.08 26.50
C MET A 1 1.51 40.87 26.69
N ARG A 2 1.07 40.20 25.61
CA ARG A 2 0.29 38.97 25.74
C ARG A 2 1.22 37.87 26.25
N LYS A 3 0.91 37.27 27.41
CA LYS A 3 1.66 36.12 27.92
C LYS A 3 1.33 34.92 27.02
N VAL A 4 2.36 34.28 26.48
CA VAL A 4 2.20 33.04 25.71
C VAL A 4 1.98 31.91 26.70
N ASP A 5 0.89 31.16 26.54
CA ASP A 5 0.64 29.96 27.31
C ASP A 5 1.57 28.84 26.84
N ARG A 6 2.55 28.49 27.69
CA ARG A 6 3.54 27.46 27.40
C ARG A 6 2.93 26.06 27.30
N ALA A 7 1.89 25.77 28.08
CA ALA A 7 1.23 24.47 28.05
C ALA A 7 0.46 24.29 26.74
N LEU A 8 -0.28 25.32 26.32
CA LEU A 8 -0.94 25.33 25.02
C LEU A 8 0.05 25.20 23.86
N LEU A 9 1.19 25.90 23.92
CA LEU A 9 2.23 25.79 22.89
C LEU A 9 2.81 24.37 22.83
N GLN A 10 3.02 23.73 23.98
CA GLN A 10 3.45 22.34 24.07
C GLN A 10 2.42 21.41 23.41
N HIS A 11 1.13 21.56 23.73
CA HIS A 11 0.05 20.75 23.14
C HIS A 11 -0.02 20.93 21.62
N LEU A 12 0.09 22.17 21.13
CA LEU A 12 0.09 22.45 19.70
C LEU A 12 1.32 21.84 19.01
N THR A 13 2.49 21.90 19.65
CA THR A 13 3.72 21.31 19.10
C THR A 13 3.60 19.79 19.00
N CYS A 14 3.07 19.13 20.03
CA CYS A 14 2.79 17.69 20.00
C CYS A 14 1.78 17.34 18.90
N PHE A 15 0.71 18.11 18.77
CA PHE A 15 -0.30 17.91 17.72
C PHE A 15 0.29 18.06 16.30
N LEU A 16 1.10 19.07 16.05
CA LEU A 16 1.70 19.34 14.73
C LEU A 16 2.84 18.37 14.35
N GLN A 17 3.32 17.57 15.29
CA GLN A 17 4.43 16.66 15.05
C GLN A 17 4.11 15.60 13.99
N ASP A 18 2.86 15.13 13.93
CA ASP A 18 2.45 14.18 12.88
C ASP A 18 2.36 14.84 11.51
N PHE A 19 1.84 16.07 11.43
CA PHE A 19 1.88 16.85 10.18
C PHE A 19 3.30 17.03 9.65
N LYS A 20 4.23 17.37 10.53
CA LYS A 20 5.65 17.51 10.18
C LYS A 20 6.23 16.18 9.68
N SER A 21 5.90 15.07 10.33
CA SER A 21 6.41 13.75 9.98
C SER A 21 5.87 13.27 8.62
N GLU A 22 4.57 13.42 8.38
CA GLU A 22 3.92 13.06 7.11
C GLU A 22 4.41 13.95 5.96
N THR A 23 4.54 15.25 6.19
CA THR A 23 5.06 16.17 5.17
C THR A 23 6.49 15.80 4.78
N LYS A 24 7.35 15.46 5.75
CA LYS A 24 8.72 15.02 5.48
C LYS A 24 8.79 13.73 4.64
N ILE A 25 7.83 12.81 4.83
CA ILE A 25 7.72 11.60 4.00
C ILE A 25 7.37 11.98 2.55
N LEU A 26 6.41 12.89 2.38
CA LEU A 26 5.92 13.30 1.07
C LEU A 26 6.88 14.22 0.31
N GLU A 27 7.63 15.07 1.02
CA GLU A 27 8.72 15.87 0.46
C GLU A 27 9.82 14.97 -0.13
N GLY A 28 10.04 13.80 0.49
CA GLY A 28 11.06 12.85 0.09
C GLY A 28 12.47 13.36 0.38
N ASN A 29 13.37 12.46 0.78
CA ASN A 29 14.79 12.78 0.88
C ASN A 29 15.51 12.13 -0.30
N SER A 30 15.78 12.92 -1.33
CA SER A 30 16.53 12.52 -2.53
C SER A 30 15.76 11.64 -3.52
N LEU A 31 16.15 11.77 -4.80
CA LEU A 31 15.55 11.26 -6.05
C LEU A 31 15.24 9.74 -6.13
N THR A 32 15.44 8.98 -5.06
CA THR A 32 15.44 7.50 -5.08
C THR A 32 14.21 6.86 -4.43
N GLN A 33 13.36 7.59 -3.70
CA GLN A 33 12.18 7.02 -3.06
C GLN A 33 10.88 7.49 -3.72
N PRO A 34 10.05 6.57 -4.25
CA PRO A 34 8.75 6.94 -4.79
C PRO A 34 7.83 7.40 -3.65
N THR A 35 7.44 8.69 -3.66
CA THR A 35 6.56 9.28 -2.64
C THR A 35 5.08 9.11 -2.94
N MET A 36 4.73 8.89 -4.22
CA MET A 36 3.33 8.72 -4.68
C MET A 36 2.53 7.65 -3.92
N PRO A 37 3.06 6.44 -3.64
CA PRO A 37 2.33 5.41 -2.88
C PRO A 37 1.99 5.82 -1.44
N TYR A 38 2.67 6.83 -0.88
CA TYR A 38 2.46 7.31 0.47
C TYR A 38 1.38 8.38 0.58
N VAL A 39 0.99 9.02 -0.52
CA VAL A 39 0.03 10.15 -0.48
C VAL A 39 -1.30 9.73 0.14
N LEU A 40 -1.85 8.58 -0.25
CA LEU A 40 -3.08 8.05 0.34
C LEU A 40 -2.90 7.69 1.82
N LEU A 41 -1.77 7.07 2.17
CA LEU A 41 -1.45 6.66 3.52
C LEU A 41 -1.32 7.87 4.45
N ALA A 42 -0.59 8.91 4.03
CA ALA A 42 -0.42 10.15 4.75
C ALA A 42 -1.74 10.91 4.92
N ALA A 43 -2.55 11.00 3.85
CA ALA A 43 -3.86 11.66 3.93
C ALA A 43 -4.79 10.98 4.93
N THR A 44 -4.81 9.64 4.94
CA THR A 44 -5.63 8.87 5.88
C THR A 44 -5.08 9.01 7.30
N SER A 45 -3.77 8.82 7.48
CA SER A 45 -3.08 8.97 8.77
C SER A 45 -3.37 10.33 9.42
N LEU A 46 -3.31 11.42 8.64
CA LEU A 46 -3.60 12.76 9.13
C LEU A 46 -5.08 12.98 9.47
N ARG A 47 -6.01 12.34 8.75
CA ARG A 47 -7.45 12.41 9.06
C ARG A 47 -7.73 11.70 10.37
N ASP A 48 -7.23 10.48 10.55
CA ASP A 48 -7.34 9.72 11.80
C ASP A 48 -6.73 10.53 12.97
N HIS A 49 -5.59 11.19 12.74
CA HIS A 49 -5.00 12.08 13.74
C HIS A 49 -5.86 13.33 14.03
N CYS A 50 -6.74 13.76 13.12
CA CYS A 50 -7.62 14.91 13.37
C CYS A 50 -8.99 14.51 13.93
N GLU A 51 -9.25 13.22 14.17
CA GLU A 51 -10.47 12.80 14.85
C GLU A 51 -10.51 13.31 16.30
N PRO A 52 -11.70 13.56 16.87
CA PRO A 52 -11.84 13.98 18.25
C PRO A 52 -11.19 12.99 19.21
N ALA A 53 -10.39 13.48 20.17
CA ALA A 53 -9.71 12.65 21.15
C ALA A 53 -10.09 13.04 22.59
N ASP A 54 -10.28 12.03 23.44
CA ASP A 54 -10.57 12.24 24.85
C ASP A 54 -9.39 12.93 25.56
N GLY A 55 -9.68 13.99 26.31
CA GLY A 55 -8.67 14.75 27.06
C GLY A 55 -8.02 15.89 26.28
N ASP A 56 -8.48 16.19 25.06
CA ASP A 56 -8.07 17.40 24.36
C ASP A 56 -8.48 18.66 25.15
N CYS A 57 -7.64 19.69 25.10
CA CYS A 57 -8.09 21.02 25.51
C CYS A 57 -8.89 21.67 24.37
N ARG A 58 -9.82 22.55 24.72
CA ARG A 58 -10.74 23.22 23.77
C ARG A 58 -10.04 23.81 22.54
N GLN A 59 -8.83 24.35 22.69
CA GLN A 59 -8.08 24.92 21.58
C GLN A 59 -7.58 23.85 20.58
N ILE A 60 -7.21 22.67 21.08
CA ILE A 60 -6.81 21.52 20.24
C ILE A 60 -8.02 20.91 19.56
N GLU A 61 -9.17 20.78 20.24
CA GLU A 61 -10.42 20.35 19.60
C GLU A 61 -10.79 21.23 18.39
N VAL A 62 -10.70 22.55 18.57
CA VAL A 62 -10.94 23.52 17.48
C VAL A 62 -9.91 23.37 16.37
N ALA A 63 -8.64 23.14 16.70
CA ALA A 63 -7.59 22.92 15.71
C ALA A 63 -7.83 21.64 14.91
N ARG A 64 -8.14 20.52 15.58
CA ARG A 64 -8.50 19.24 14.94
C ARG A 64 -9.66 19.39 14.00
N GLY A 65 -10.77 20.00 14.42
CA GLY A 65 -11.94 20.21 13.57
C GLY A 65 -11.63 21.02 12.31
N ARG A 66 -10.81 22.08 12.44
CA ARG A 66 -10.36 22.88 11.29
C ARG A 66 -9.44 22.11 10.35
N CYS A 67 -8.47 21.38 10.90
CA CYS A 67 -7.54 20.55 10.14
C CYS A 67 -8.28 19.42 9.42
N LEU A 68 -9.23 18.75 10.09
CA LEU A 68 -10.04 17.69 9.49
C LEU A 68 -10.88 18.24 8.33
N GLY A 69 -11.53 19.40 8.51
CA GLY A 69 -12.25 20.09 7.43
C GLY A 69 -11.33 20.39 6.23
N PHE A 70 -10.14 20.94 6.49
CA PHE A 70 -9.15 21.19 5.44
C PHE A 70 -8.70 19.91 4.72
N LEU A 71 -8.42 18.83 5.46
CA LEU A 71 -7.98 17.56 4.89
C LEU A 71 -9.07 16.90 4.03
N ASN A 72 -10.33 17.03 4.45
CA ASN A 72 -11.47 16.50 3.71
C ASN A 72 -11.74 17.32 2.44
N ASP A 73 -11.54 18.63 2.46
CA ASP A 73 -11.86 19.49 1.32
C ASP A 73 -10.71 19.66 0.32
N LYS A 74 -9.48 19.79 0.83
CA LYS A 74 -8.31 20.22 0.05
C LYS A 74 -7.26 19.13 -0.16
N PHE A 75 -7.17 18.16 0.75
CA PHE A 75 -6.18 17.10 0.67
C PHE A 75 -6.83 15.75 0.31
N LYS A 76 -7.51 15.71 -0.84
CA LYS A 76 -8.08 14.48 -1.40
C LYS A 76 -7.05 13.77 -2.28
N PRO A 77 -6.63 12.54 -1.93
CA PRO A 77 -5.73 11.77 -2.78
C PRO A 77 -6.34 11.56 -4.17
N SER A 78 -5.57 11.89 -5.20
CA SER A 78 -5.98 11.68 -6.59
C SER A 78 -6.08 10.18 -6.91
N MET A 79 -6.83 9.83 -7.97
CA MET A 79 -6.88 8.44 -8.44
C MET A 79 -5.49 7.86 -8.72
N LYS A 80 -4.55 8.68 -9.23
CA LYS A 80 -3.15 8.29 -9.44
C LYS A 80 -2.45 7.88 -8.13
N ALA A 81 -2.66 8.64 -7.06
CA ALA A 81 -2.12 8.30 -5.74
C ALA A 81 -2.72 6.99 -5.20
N LYS A 82 -4.04 6.81 -5.34
CA LYS A 82 -4.72 5.57 -4.92
C LYS A 82 -4.20 4.34 -5.69
N VAL A 83 -4.02 4.46 -7.00
CA VAL A 83 -3.41 3.42 -7.85
C VAL A 83 -1.96 3.15 -7.43
N ALA A 84 -1.17 4.19 -7.16
CA ALA A 84 0.21 4.01 -6.70
C ALA A 84 0.29 3.23 -5.38
N THR A 85 -0.62 3.50 -4.44
CA THR A 85 -0.72 2.72 -3.19
C THR A 85 -1.20 1.29 -3.45
N PHE A 86 -2.17 1.10 -4.36
CA PHE A 86 -2.64 -0.24 -4.75
C PHE A 86 -1.54 -1.12 -5.34
N LEU A 87 -0.66 -0.53 -6.15
CA LEU A 87 0.48 -1.23 -6.75
C LEU A 87 1.59 -1.58 -5.74
N TRP A 88 1.49 -1.11 -4.49
CA TRP A 88 2.39 -1.50 -3.42
C TRP A 88 1.86 -2.75 -2.69
N PRO A 89 2.58 -3.91 -2.75
CA PRO A 89 2.12 -5.17 -2.16
C PRO A 89 1.63 -5.11 -0.72
N ASP A 90 2.25 -4.28 0.12
CA ASP A 90 1.90 -4.16 1.54
C ASP A 90 0.52 -3.51 1.77
N PHE A 91 0.03 -2.73 0.80
CA PHE A 91 -1.18 -1.90 0.92
C PHE A 91 -2.20 -2.15 -0.20
N LYS A 92 -2.01 -3.22 -0.99
CA LYS A 92 -2.84 -3.55 -2.16
C LYS A 92 -4.34 -3.71 -1.87
N GLU A 93 -4.71 -4.03 -0.63
CA GLU A 93 -6.11 -4.19 -0.21
C GLU A 93 -6.80 -2.85 0.08
N LEU A 94 -6.04 -1.75 0.13
CA LEU A 94 -6.54 -0.39 0.36
C LEU A 94 -7.51 -0.32 1.56
N VAL A 95 -7.16 -0.96 2.68
CA VAL A 95 -8.05 -1.11 3.86
C VAL A 95 -8.55 0.23 4.41
N MET A 96 -7.81 1.32 4.17
CA MET A 96 -8.20 2.68 4.53
C MET A 96 -9.36 3.27 3.72
N LEU A 97 -9.72 2.68 2.58
CA LEU A 97 -10.75 3.17 1.69
C LEU A 97 -12.07 2.41 1.89
N PRO A 98 -13.23 3.06 1.69
CA PRO A 98 -14.51 2.36 1.61
C PRO A 98 -14.54 1.42 0.39
N GLN A 99 -15.39 0.39 0.44
CA GLN A 99 -15.46 -0.62 -0.61
C GLN A 99 -15.68 -0.01 -2.00
N GLU A 100 -16.56 0.98 -2.12
CA GLU A 100 -16.88 1.68 -3.37
C GLU A 100 -15.61 2.28 -4.02
N GLU A 101 -14.80 3.00 -3.23
CA GLU A 101 -13.55 3.59 -3.73
C GLU A 101 -12.51 2.52 -4.09
N ARG A 102 -12.50 1.37 -3.40
CA ARG A 102 -11.62 0.25 -3.76
C ARG A 102 -11.98 -0.34 -5.10
N ASP A 103 -13.28 -0.51 -5.36
CA ASP A 103 -13.78 -1.04 -6.63
C ASP A 103 -13.47 -0.08 -7.79
N GLU A 104 -13.57 1.23 -7.57
CA GLU A 104 -13.14 2.25 -8.54
C GLU A 104 -11.66 2.15 -8.88
N VAL A 105 -10.79 1.99 -7.87
CA VAL A 105 -9.34 1.86 -8.09
C VAL A 105 -9.04 0.58 -8.87
N GLN A 106 -9.65 -0.54 -8.51
CA GLN A 106 -9.47 -1.80 -9.22
C GLN A 106 -9.98 -1.73 -10.67
N ALA A 107 -11.14 -1.11 -10.90
CA ALA A 107 -11.69 -0.89 -12.24
C ALA A 107 -10.74 -0.01 -13.07
N ARG A 108 -10.19 1.06 -12.48
CA ARG A 108 -9.21 1.92 -13.16
C ARG A 108 -7.94 1.17 -13.52
N VAL A 109 -7.41 0.33 -12.63
CA VAL A 109 -6.23 -0.50 -12.93
C VAL A 109 -6.52 -1.50 -14.05
N ARG A 110 -7.69 -2.16 -14.04
CA ARG A 110 -8.09 -3.07 -15.14
C ARG A 110 -8.18 -2.33 -16.47
N ALA A 111 -8.75 -1.12 -16.50
CA ALA A 111 -8.81 -0.29 -17.70
C ALA A 111 -7.40 0.09 -18.21
N LEU A 112 -6.49 0.48 -17.31
CA LEU A 112 -5.09 0.78 -17.66
C LEU A 112 -4.34 -0.43 -18.24
N ILE A 113 -4.71 -1.64 -17.85
CA ILE A 113 -4.14 -2.88 -18.39
C ILE A 113 -4.78 -3.22 -19.76
N ALA A 114 -6.06 -2.92 -19.95
CA ALA A 114 -6.80 -3.22 -21.17
C ALA A 114 -6.55 -2.24 -22.32
N GLU A 115 -6.12 -1.00 -22.03
CA GLU A 115 -5.76 0.03 -23.01
C GLU A 115 -4.26 0.36 -22.98
N PRO A 116 -3.36 -0.58 -23.36
CA PRO A 116 -1.92 -0.32 -23.35
C PRO A 116 -1.45 0.68 -24.44
N ASP A 117 -2.28 0.98 -25.46
CA ASP A 117 -1.77 1.44 -26.76
C ASP A 117 -1.86 2.94 -27.11
N GLU A 118 -2.38 3.83 -26.27
CA GLU A 118 -2.37 5.28 -26.61
C GLU A 118 -1.57 6.18 -25.66
N ALA A 119 -1.45 5.83 -24.38
CA ALA A 119 -0.70 6.64 -23.40
C ALA A 119 0.79 6.27 -23.31
N ALA A 120 1.16 5.03 -23.64
CA ALA A 120 2.54 4.55 -23.58
C ALA A 120 3.42 5.15 -24.70
N ALA A 121 2.85 5.39 -25.89
CA ALA A 121 3.57 5.97 -27.01
C ALA A 121 3.92 7.46 -26.80
N ALA A 122 3.08 8.23 -26.10
CA ALA A 122 3.33 9.64 -25.82
C ALA A 122 4.32 9.89 -24.67
N ALA A 123 4.50 8.91 -23.77
CA ALA A 123 5.42 9.02 -22.62
C ALA A 123 6.83 8.49 -22.91
N ALA A 124 7.01 7.74 -24.01
CA ALA A 124 8.29 7.12 -24.38
C ALA A 124 9.23 8.05 -25.18
N GLU A 125 8.74 9.17 -25.72
CA GLU A 125 9.54 10.06 -26.58
C GLU A 125 10.39 11.10 -25.82
N ASP A 126 10.29 11.22 -24.49
CA ASP A 126 10.97 12.31 -23.74
C ASP A 126 11.76 11.86 -22.50
N ALA A 127 12.20 10.60 -22.46
CA ALA A 127 13.09 10.11 -21.40
C ALA A 127 14.47 9.74 -22.00
N PRO A 128 15.56 10.46 -21.67
CA PRO A 128 16.88 9.99 -22.01
C PRO A 128 17.18 8.70 -21.22
N ASP A 129 17.54 7.65 -21.94
CA ASP A 129 18.02 6.38 -21.40
C ASP A 129 19.15 6.61 -20.39
N ALA A 130 18.82 6.47 -19.12
CA ALA A 130 19.80 6.38 -18.05
C ALA A 130 19.94 4.91 -17.64
N ASP A 131 20.72 4.16 -18.43
CA ASP A 131 21.29 2.88 -18.04
C ASP A 131 22.31 3.09 -16.90
N GLY A 132 21.78 3.32 -15.70
CA GLY A 132 22.54 3.34 -14.45
C GLY A 132 22.49 1.95 -13.79
N PRO A 133 23.59 1.49 -13.14
CA PRO A 133 23.56 0.27 -12.36
C PRO A 133 22.48 0.33 -11.27
N PRO A 134 21.90 -0.81 -10.83
CA PRO A 134 20.83 -0.83 -9.84
C PRO A 134 21.26 -0.09 -8.58
N SER A 135 20.58 1.02 -8.32
CA SER A 135 20.89 1.89 -7.18
C SER A 135 20.82 1.07 -5.88
N PRO A 136 21.77 1.25 -4.94
CA PRO A 136 21.78 0.50 -3.69
C PRO A 136 20.42 0.66 -3.00
N LYS A 137 19.81 -0.47 -2.60
CA LYS A 137 18.56 -0.49 -1.85
C LYS A 137 18.76 0.35 -0.60
N ALA A 138 18.26 1.59 -0.63
CA ALA A 138 18.25 2.44 0.54
C ALA A 138 17.59 1.64 1.67
N PRO A 139 18.10 1.74 2.91
CA PRO A 139 17.44 1.12 4.05
C PRO A 139 15.98 1.53 4.01
N ARG A 140 15.08 0.53 3.92
CA ARG A 140 13.64 0.76 4.09
C ARG A 140 13.53 1.47 5.42
N LEU A 141 13.30 2.79 5.37
CA LEU A 141 12.98 3.56 6.55
C LEU A 141 11.87 2.77 7.28
N ASP A 142 11.86 2.78 8.59
CA ASP A 142 10.80 2.18 9.42
C ASP A 142 9.46 2.94 9.25
N LEU A 143 9.12 3.36 8.03
CA LEU A 143 7.80 3.81 7.59
C LEU A 143 6.78 2.67 7.66
N ALA A 144 7.24 1.42 7.70
CA ALA A 144 6.38 0.26 7.88
C ALA A 144 5.61 0.36 9.20
N SER A 145 6.24 0.79 10.30
CA SER A 145 5.59 0.83 11.62
C SER A 145 4.39 1.78 11.67
N ARG A 146 4.50 2.98 11.09
CA ARG A 146 3.46 4.02 11.11
C ARG A 146 2.19 3.62 10.38
N TYR A 147 2.32 2.92 9.25
CA TYR A 147 1.18 2.50 8.44
C TYR A 147 0.76 1.04 8.65
N ASN A 148 1.34 0.35 9.65
CA ASN A 148 1.05 -1.06 9.90
C ASN A 148 -0.45 -1.36 10.03
N LYS A 149 -1.25 -0.45 10.58
CA LYS A 149 -2.71 -0.60 10.68
C LYS A 149 -3.42 -0.75 9.31
N TYR A 150 -2.81 -0.25 8.24
CA TYR A 150 -3.36 -0.33 6.88
C TYR A 150 -2.68 -1.42 6.04
N ARG A 151 -1.68 -2.12 6.57
CA ARG A 151 -1.02 -3.21 5.85
C ARG A 151 -1.95 -4.41 5.78
N VAL A 152 -1.80 -5.19 4.71
CA VAL A 152 -2.43 -6.50 4.56
C VAL A 152 -2.07 -7.35 5.78
N GLN A 153 -3.06 -7.64 6.63
CA GLN A 153 -2.89 -8.43 7.85
C GLN A 153 -2.93 -9.91 7.51
N ALA A 154 -1.83 -10.43 6.97
CA ALA A 154 -1.74 -11.76 6.36
C ALA A 154 -2.74 -11.95 5.20
N PRO A 155 -2.44 -12.79 4.20
CA PRO A 155 -3.48 -13.19 3.27
C PRO A 155 -4.65 -13.77 4.09
N PRO A 156 -5.92 -13.39 3.80
CA PRO A 156 -7.04 -14.16 4.34
C PRO A 156 -6.76 -15.62 4.03
N ALA A 157 -6.89 -16.50 5.02
CA ALA A 157 -6.68 -17.95 4.89
C ALA A 157 -7.72 -18.63 3.95
N ALA A 158 -8.25 -17.90 2.98
CA ALA A 158 -9.25 -18.31 2.01
C ALA A 158 -8.97 -17.60 0.67
N ALA A 159 -7.97 -18.07 -0.06
CA ALA A 159 -7.87 -17.82 -1.50
C ALA A 159 -7.41 -19.06 -2.29
N GLN A 160 -7.60 -20.25 -1.72
CA GLN A 160 -7.67 -21.53 -2.41
C GLN A 160 -8.16 -22.56 -1.39
N ASP A 161 -9.37 -23.09 -1.58
CA ASP A 161 -9.77 -24.32 -0.89
C ASP A 161 -8.81 -25.42 -1.37
N GLU A 162 -7.84 -25.75 -0.52
CA GLU A 162 -6.85 -26.77 -0.82
C GLU A 162 -7.55 -28.12 -1.08
N VAL A 163 -8.71 -28.35 -0.46
CA VAL A 163 -9.53 -29.54 -0.65
C VAL A 163 -10.18 -29.52 -2.03
N GLU A 164 -10.70 -28.39 -2.49
CA GLU A 164 -11.23 -28.26 -3.86
C GLU A 164 -10.12 -28.44 -4.92
N LYS A 165 -8.90 -28.02 -4.60
CA LYS A 165 -7.71 -28.28 -5.42
C LYS A 165 -7.37 -29.78 -5.48
N TYR A 166 -7.39 -30.49 -4.36
CA TYR A 166 -7.16 -31.95 -4.35
C TYR A 166 -8.30 -32.73 -5.01
N LEU A 167 -9.55 -32.33 -4.82
CA LEU A 167 -10.72 -32.95 -5.46
C LEU A 167 -10.73 -32.78 -6.99
N ARG A 168 -10.16 -31.68 -7.50
CA ARG A 168 -9.95 -31.46 -8.95
C ARG A 168 -8.71 -32.18 -9.49
N MET A 169 -7.81 -32.67 -8.64
CA MET A 169 -6.63 -33.43 -9.03
C MET A 169 -6.99 -34.89 -9.26
N SER A 170 -7.31 -35.27 -10.50
CA SER A 170 -7.36 -36.67 -10.89
C SER A 170 -5.94 -37.21 -11.12
N VAL A 171 -5.35 -37.82 -10.10
CA VAL A 171 -4.01 -38.43 -10.19
C VAL A 171 -4.16 -39.91 -10.54
N SER A 172 -3.75 -40.29 -11.75
CA SER A 172 -3.65 -41.71 -12.16
C SER A 172 -2.18 -42.13 -12.14
N VAL A 173 -1.65 -42.35 -10.93
CA VAL A 173 -0.28 -42.87 -10.74
C VAL A 173 -0.38 -44.28 -10.15
N PRO A 174 0.38 -45.26 -10.68
CA PRO A 174 0.46 -46.61 -10.12
C PRO A 174 0.82 -46.58 -8.62
N ALA A 175 0.20 -47.45 -7.83
CA ALA A 175 0.29 -47.42 -6.37
C ALA A 175 1.73 -47.56 -5.83
N ASP A 176 2.59 -48.27 -6.57
CA ASP A 176 4.00 -48.48 -6.26
C ASP A 176 4.87 -47.21 -6.46
N GLN A 177 4.39 -46.23 -7.23
CA GLN A 177 5.11 -44.97 -7.49
C GLN A 177 4.51 -43.76 -6.77
N LEU A 178 3.39 -43.95 -6.07
CA LEU A 178 2.65 -42.89 -5.37
C LEU A 178 3.51 -42.19 -4.31
N LEU A 179 4.29 -42.95 -3.54
CA LEU A 179 5.14 -42.41 -2.46
C LEU A 179 6.33 -41.60 -2.99
N ALA A 180 6.88 -42.00 -4.14
CA ALA A 180 7.96 -41.26 -4.79
C ALA A 180 7.44 -39.94 -5.37
N TRP A 181 6.25 -39.97 -5.98
CA TRP A 181 5.56 -38.78 -6.49
C TRP A 181 5.25 -37.76 -5.38
N TRP A 182 4.75 -38.22 -4.22
CA TRP A 182 4.47 -37.38 -3.06
C TRP A 182 5.73 -36.70 -2.51
N LYS A 183 6.85 -37.42 -2.42
CA LYS A 183 8.12 -36.85 -1.96
C LYS A 183 8.67 -35.78 -2.91
N LEU A 184 8.45 -35.93 -4.22
CA LEU A 184 8.85 -34.94 -5.21
C LEU A 184 8.02 -33.65 -5.08
N MET A 185 6.72 -33.75 -4.84
CA MET A 185 5.82 -32.60 -4.67
C MET A 185 6.14 -31.74 -3.42
N VAL A 186 6.75 -32.32 -2.38
CA VAL A 186 6.98 -31.64 -1.09
C VAL A 186 8.36 -30.97 -0.99
N SER A 187 9.36 -31.40 -1.77
CA SER A 187 10.76 -30.98 -1.58
C SER A 187 11.14 -29.70 -2.32
N THR A 188 10.49 -29.40 -3.42
CA THR A 188 10.51 -28.10 -4.08
C THR A 188 9.50 -27.18 -3.37
N LYS A 189 9.88 -26.03 -2.81
CA LYS A 189 8.98 -25.22 -1.95
C LYS A 189 8.43 -23.95 -2.62
N PHE A 190 7.22 -23.97 -3.15
CA PHE A 190 6.47 -25.17 -3.56
C PHE A 190 6.70 -25.43 -5.06
N ILE A 191 7.96 -25.45 -5.50
CA ILE A 191 8.28 -25.42 -6.93
C ILE A 191 7.72 -26.69 -7.65
N HIS A 192 7.08 -26.48 -8.80
CA HIS A 192 6.99 -27.33 -10.01
C HIS A 192 7.67 -28.73 -10.03
N PRO A 193 7.11 -29.71 -10.78
CA PRO A 193 7.22 -29.71 -12.25
C PRO A 193 5.87 -29.97 -12.94
N THR A 194 5.38 -29.15 -13.87
CA THR A 194 5.75 -29.06 -15.29
C THR A 194 6.06 -30.40 -15.97
N LEU A 195 5.32 -30.66 -17.05
CA LEU A 195 5.72 -31.50 -18.20
C LEU A 195 5.61 -33.02 -17.95
N ARG A 196 5.20 -33.85 -18.92
CA ARG A 196 5.40 -33.70 -20.36
C ARG A 196 4.57 -34.74 -21.13
N VAL A 197 4.10 -34.33 -22.30
CA VAL A 197 4.25 -35.02 -23.59
C VAL A 197 3.81 -36.48 -23.67
N TYR A 198 2.77 -36.69 -24.48
CA TYR A 198 2.65 -37.92 -25.26
C TYR A 198 3.44 -37.79 -26.57
N ALA A 199 4.05 -38.92 -26.93
CA ALA A 199 4.85 -39.26 -28.12
C ALA A 199 6.37 -39.09 -27.96
#